data_AF-A0A3D4YPY0-F1
#
_entry.id   AF-A0A3D4YPY0-F1
#
_cell.length_a   1.000
_cell.length_b   1.000
_cell.length_c   1.000
_cell.angle_alpha   90.00
_cell.angle_beta   90.00
_cell.angle_gamma   90.00
#
_symmetry.space_group_name_H-M   'P 1'
#
loop_
_entity.id
_entity.type
_entity.pdbx_description
1 polymer ?
#
loop_
_entity_poly.entity_id
_entity_poly.type
_entity_poly.pdbx_seq_one_letter_code
_entity_poly.pdbx_strand_id
1 'polypeptide(L)'
;MKDPTRAFLRHTLATIAYRAAKVERFAPPGFGNFQLGKAARTPVEIVAHMADLFDWGLRMAQGKPDWVQSKPQAWRTEVARFHASLLELDRYLASDAPLGTTAEELFQGPISDALTHIGQIAILRRQDDSPVRSEVYARADIA
;
A
#
# COMPACT_ATOMS: atom_id res chain seq x y z
N MET A 1 -26.79 -7.96 6.65
CA MET A 1 -25.58 -8.34 7.39
C MET A 1 -24.39 -7.86 6.57
N LYS A 2 -23.38 -7.20 7.16
CA LYS A 2 -22.20 -6.80 6.38
C LYS A 2 -21.55 -8.05 5.78
N ASP A 3 -21.21 -8.02 4.50
CA ASP A 3 -20.49 -9.10 3.82
C ASP A 3 -19.16 -9.36 4.57
N PRO A 4 -18.99 -10.54 5.19
CA PRO A 4 -17.81 -10.83 6.02
C PRO A 4 -16.52 -10.87 5.19
N THR A 5 -16.59 -11.23 3.92
CA THR A 5 -15.43 -11.26 3.02
C THR A 5 -14.97 -9.84 2.72
N ARG A 6 -15.90 -8.93 2.39
CA ARG A 6 -15.58 -7.50 2.24
C ARG A 6 -15.06 -6.90 3.53
N ALA A 7 -15.66 -7.22 4.67
CA ALA A 7 -15.19 -6.74 5.97
C ALA A 7 -13.74 -7.16 6.24
N PHE A 8 -13.38 -8.41 5.91
CA PHE A 8 -12.00 -8.88 6.03
C PHE A 8 -11.05 -8.17 5.07
N LEU A 9 -11.41 -7.99 3.80
CA LEU A 9 -10.60 -7.21 2.86
C LEU A 9 -10.37 -5.77 3.33
N ARG A 10 -11.42 -5.11 3.85
CA ARG A 10 -11.25 -3.76 4.41
C ARG A 10 -10.29 -3.74 5.60
N HIS A 11 -10.34 -4.75 6.46
CA HIS A 11 -9.39 -4.89 7.55
C HIS A 11 -7.95 -5.12 7.06
N THR A 12 -7.73 -5.81 5.93
CA THR A 12 -6.38 -5.92 5.34
C THR A 12 -5.90 -4.58 4.78
N LEU A 13 -6.80 -3.76 4.19
CA LEU A 13 -6.46 -2.39 3.78
C LEU A 13 -6.07 -1.52 4.98
N ALA A 14 -6.85 -1.55 6.07
CA ALA A 14 -6.50 -0.85 7.31
C ALA A 14 -5.14 -1.30 7.86
N THR A 15 -4.87 -2.61 7.80
CA THR A 15 -3.58 -3.19 8.19
C THR A 15 -2.43 -2.67 7.32
N ILE A 16 -2.63 -2.58 6.01
CA ILE A 16 -1.66 -2.00 5.06
C ILE A 16 -1.40 -0.53 5.40
N ALA A 17 -2.46 0.27 5.58
CA ALA A 17 -2.34 1.70 5.91
C ALA A 17 -1.52 1.89 7.20
N TYR A 18 -1.83 1.12 8.23
CA TYR A 18 -1.12 1.17 9.52
C TYR A 18 0.36 0.82 9.36
N ARG A 19 0.66 -0.32 8.70
CA ARG A 19 2.03 -0.81 8.52
C ARG A 19 2.86 0.10 7.60
N ALA A 20 2.25 0.65 6.55
CA ALA A 20 2.90 1.59 5.66
C ALA A 20 3.22 2.91 6.38
N ALA A 21 2.26 3.46 7.13
CA ALA A 21 2.47 4.69 7.91
C ALA A 21 3.66 4.56 8.88
N LYS A 22 3.90 3.36 9.43
CA LYS A 22 5.09 3.12 10.26
C LYS A 22 6.42 3.30 9.55
N VAL A 23 6.52 2.87 8.30
CA VAL A 23 7.76 2.95 7.53
C VAL A 23 7.92 4.30 6.83
N GLU A 24 6.81 5.03 6.64
CA GLU A 24 6.78 6.35 6.00
C GLU A 24 6.99 7.52 6.96
N ARG A 25 6.52 7.39 8.21
CA ARG A 25 6.65 8.43 9.22
C ARG A 25 8.11 8.65 9.59
N PHE A 26 8.48 9.92 9.78
CA PHE A 26 9.83 10.33 10.14
C PHE A 26 10.94 9.83 9.18
N ALA A 27 10.59 9.51 7.93
CA ALA A 27 11.59 9.37 6.88
C ALA A 27 12.44 10.66 6.75
N PRO A 28 13.79 10.58 6.78
CA PRO A 28 14.65 11.75 6.74
C PRO A 28 14.58 12.42 5.36
N PRO A 29 14.98 13.70 5.27
CA PRO A 29 15.15 14.37 3.99
C PRO A 29 16.04 13.55 3.06
N GLY A 30 15.64 13.40 1.79
CA GLY A 30 16.38 12.63 0.79
C GLY A 30 16.09 11.13 0.76
N PHE A 31 15.45 10.55 1.78
CA PHE A 31 15.15 9.11 1.83
C PHE A 31 14.40 8.61 0.59
N GLY A 32 13.46 9.40 0.06
CA GLY A 32 12.72 9.04 -1.15
C GLY A 32 13.62 8.65 -2.34
N ASN A 33 14.83 9.22 -2.42
CA ASN A 33 15.79 8.99 -3.50
C ASN A 33 16.93 8.05 -3.09
N PHE A 34 16.93 7.52 -1.86
CA PHE A 34 17.94 6.56 -1.42
C PHE A 34 17.94 5.35 -2.35
N GLN A 35 19.12 4.92 -2.83
CA GLN A 35 19.22 3.82 -3.77
C GLN A 35 20.25 2.79 -3.32
N LEU A 36 19.78 1.60 -2.97
CA LEU A 36 20.62 0.49 -2.53
C LEU A 36 21.12 -0.31 -3.75
N GLY A 37 22.15 0.21 -4.40
CA GLY A 37 22.72 -0.36 -5.63
C GLY A 37 21.97 0.07 -6.88
N LYS A 38 22.64 -0.02 -8.04
CA LYS A 38 22.22 0.66 -9.29
C LYS A 38 20.89 0.17 -9.90
N ALA A 39 20.43 -1.04 -9.55
CA ALA A 39 19.22 -1.65 -10.12
C ALA A 39 18.05 -1.71 -9.14
N ALA A 40 18.23 -1.29 -7.88
CA ALA A 40 17.15 -1.29 -6.90
C ALA A 40 16.23 -0.08 -7.13
N ARG A 41 14.92 -0.30 -6.96
CA ARG A 41 13.94 0.79 -6.84
C ARG A 41 14.28 1.63 -5.61
N THR A 42 14.20 2.94 -5.78
CA THR A 42 14.22 3.92 -4.69
C THR A 42 12.93 3.81 -3.85
N PRO A 43 12.92 4.26 -2.58
CA PRO A 43 11.71 4.27 -1.78
C PRO A 43 10.54 4.97 -2.46
N VAL A 44 10.76 6.09 -3.15
CA VAL A 44 9.67 6.82 -3.81
C VAL A 44 9.08 6.04 -4.98
N GLU A 45 9.89 5.29 -5.72
CA GLU A 45 9.41 4.37 -6.77
C GLU A 45 8.60 3.22 -6.19
N ILE A 46 8.97 2.71 -5.00
CA ILE A 46 8.21 1.67 -4.31
C ILE A 46 6.84 2.21 -3.86
N VAL A 47 6.78 3.39 -3.25
CA VAL A 47 5.51 3.98 -2.81
C VAL A 47 4.62 4.36 -3.99
N ALA A 48 5.19 4.90 -5.07
CA ALA A 48 4.44 5.18 -6.30
C ALA A 48 3.85 3.90 -6.90
N HIS A 49 4.61 2.81 -6.89
CA HIS A 49 4.11 1.50 -7.32
C HIS A 49 3.00 0.97 -6.41
N MET A 50 3.13 1.13 -5.09
CA MET A 50 2.06 0.79 -4.16
C MET A 50 0.78 1.60 -4.41
N ALA A 51 0.89 2.89 -4.77
CA ALA A 51 -0.27 3.67 -5.19
C ALA A 51 -0.91 3.09 -6.48
N ASP A 52 -0.09 2.75 -7.48
CA ASP A 52 -0.55 2.08 -8.71
C ASP A 52 -1.27 0.75 -8.40
N LEU A 53 -0.80 -0.03 -7.42
CA LEU A 53 -1.45 -1.28 -6.98
C LEU A 53 -2.88 -1.04 -6.49
N PHE A 54 -3.15 0.02 -5.73
CA PHE A 54 -4.49 0.29 -5.21
C PHE A 54 -5.42 0.97 -6.23
N ASP A 55 -4.87 1.80 -7.12
CA ASP A 55 -5.60 2.27 -8.31
C ASP A 55 -6.01 1.08 -9.19
N TRP A 56 -5.12 0.12 -9.37
CA TRP A 56 -5.39 -1.12 -10.11
C TRP A 56 -6.39 -2.03 -9.36
N GLY A 57 -6.26 -2.18 -8.04
CA GLY A 57 -7.20 -2.94 -7.23
C GLY A 57 -8.63 -2.39 -7.30
N LEU A 58 -8.80 -1.07 -7.32
CA LEU A 58 -10.09 -0.42 -7.54
C LEU A 58 -10.65 -0.76 -8.93
N ARG A 59 -9.81 -0.68 -9.96
CA ARG A 59 -10.16 -1.03 -11.33
C ARG A 59 -10.55 -2.51 -11.50
N MET A 60 -9.84 -3.42 -10.83
CA MET A 60 -10.23 -4.83 -10.75
C MET A 60 -11.61 -4.99 -10.11
N ALA A 61 -11.84 -4.35 -8.96
CA ALA A 61 -13.13 -4.37 -8.28
C ALA A 61 -14.28 -3.81 -9.13
N GLN A 62 -13.98 -2.87 -10.03
CA GLN A 62 -14.91 -2.30 -11.02
C GLN A 62 -15.03 -3.09 -12.33
N GLY A 63 -14.29 -4.20 -12.49
CA GLY A 63 -14.32 -5.04 -13.69
C GLY A 63 -13.58 -4.48 -14.91
N LYS A 64 -12.62 -3.56 -14.71
CA LYS A 64 -11.81 -2.92 -15.76
C LYS A 64 -10.32 -2.95 -15.41
N PRO A 65 -9.67 -4.12 -15.27
CA PRO A 65 -8.39 -4.30 -14.57
C PRO A 65 -7.15 -3.82 -15.36
N ASP A 66 -7.26 -2.74 -16.13
CA ASP A 66 -6.14 -2.18 -16.88
C ASP A 66 -5.09 -1.58 -15.95
N TRP A 67 -3.85 -2.05 -16.09
CA TRP A 67 -2.70 -1.52 -15.38
C TRP A 67 -2.26 -0.18 -15.96
N VAL A 68 -1.99 0.80 -15.09
CA VAL A 68 -1.36 2.07 -15.48
C VAL A 68 -0.20 2.33 -14.53
N GLN A 69 0.99 2.44 -15.09
CA GLN A 69 2.18 2.83 -14.34
C GLN A 69 2.28 4.35 -14.27
N SER A 70 2.42 4.88 -13.07
CA SER A 70 2.57 6.32 -12.86
C SER A 70 4.04 6.73 -12.82
N LYS A 71 4.32 7.99 -13.18
CA LYS A 71 5.63 8.59 -12.96
C LYS A 71 5.74 9.03 -11.49
N PRO A 72 6.74 8.56 -10.72
CA PRO A 72 6.90 8.95 -9.33
C PRO A 72 7.10 10.47 -9.16
N GLN A 73 6.43 11.03 -8.15
CA GLN A 73 6.59 12.42 -7.71
C GLN A 73 7.48 12.49 -6.46
N ALA A 74 7.46 13.61 -5.74
CA ALA A 74 8.17 13.73 -4.47
C ALA A 74 7.61 12.77 -3.40
N TRP A 75 8.47 12.31 -2.51
CA TRP A 75 8.15 11.33 -1.45
C TRP A 75 6.82 11.57 -0.73
N ARG A 76 6.60 12.79 -0.20
CA ARG A 76 5.38 13.10 0.55
C ARG A 76 4.13 13.14 -0.34
N THR A 77 4.28 13.51 -1.60
CA THR A 77 3.19 13.48 -2.58
C THR A 77 2.79 12.05 -2.91
N GLU A 78 3.76 11.15 -3.13
CA GLU A 78 3.46 9.73 -3.39
C GLU A 78 2.90 9.02 -2.15
N VAL A 79 3.38 9.33 -0.94
CA VAL A 79 2.76 8.83 0.30
C VAL A 79 1.29 9.25 0.38
N ALA A 80 0.99 10.54 0.18
CA ALA A 80 -0.39 11.03 0.22
C ALA A 80 -1.26 10.36 -0.86
N ARG A 81 -0.72 10.19 -2.08
CA ARG A 81 -1.41 9.50 -3.18
C ARG A 81 -1.70 8.04 -2.83
N PHE A 82 -0.72 7.30 -2.32
CA PHE A 82 -0.88 5.91 -1.91
C PHE A 82 -2.02 5.74 -0.90
N HIS A 83 -2.07 6.55 0.16
CA HIS A 83 -3.16 6.49 1.15
C HIS A 83 -4.52 6.90 0.55
N ALA A 84 -4.54 7.83 -0.41
CA ALA A 84 -5.77 8.19 -1.12
C ALA A 84 -6.29 7.03 -1.97
N SER A 85 -5.44 6.38 -2.77
CA SER A 85 -5.82 5.21 -3.59
C SER A 85 -6.30 4.04 -2.72
N LEU A 86 -5.63 3.79 -1.60
CA LEU A 86 -6.03 2.77 -0.62
C LEU A 86 -7.44 3.05 -0.05
N LEU A 87 -7.72 4.31 0.29
CA LEU A 87 -9.01 4.75 0.80
C LEU A 87 -10.14 4.64 -0.25
N GLU A 88 -9.85 4.90 -1.52
CA GLU A 88 -10.84 4.72 -2.59
C GLU A 88 -11.24 3.25 -2.77
N LEU A 89 -10.29 2.31 -2.70
CA LEU A 89 -10.61 0.88 -2.69
C LEU A 89 -11.43 0.51 -1.45
N ASP A 90 -11.08 1.01 -0.26
CA ASP A 90 -11.86 0.77 0.97
C ASP A 90 -13.31 1.26 0.83
N ARG A 91 -13.51 2.46 0.27
CA ARG A 91 -14.84 3.03 0.01
C ARG A 91 -15.65 2.17 -0.95
N TYR A 92 -15.03 1.62 -2.00
CA TYR A 92 -15.69 0.71 -2.91
C TYR A 92 -16.12 -0.59 -2.21
N LEU A 93 -15.22 -1.19 -1.42
CA LEU A 93 -15.51 -2.39 -0.63
C LEU A 93 -16.56 -2.14 0.48
N ALA A 94 -16.69 -0.90 0.95
CA ALA A 94 -17.71 -0.51 1.93
C ALA A 94 -19.12 -0.35 1.30
N SER A 95 -19.19 -0.20 -0.02
CA SER A 95 -20.45 -0.07 -0.76
C SER A 95 -21.10 -1.43 -1.04
N ASP A 96 -22.29 -1.42 -1.66
CA ASP A 96 -22.97 -2.60 -2.18
C ASP A 96 -22.73 -2.82 -3.69
N ALA A 97 -21.84 -2.04 -4.32
CA ALA A 97 -21.52 -2.20 -5.75
C ALA A 97 -20.93 -3.60 -6.03
N PRO A 98 -21.28 -4.26 -7.15
CA PRO A 98 -20.78 -5.59 -7.45
C PRO A 98 -19.25 -5.60 -7.62
N LEU A 99 -18.61 -6.71 -7.24
CA LEU A 99 -17.19 -6.92 -7.55
C LEU A 99 -17.05 -7.50 -8.96
N GLY A 100 -16.22 -6.88 -9.78
CA GLY A 100 -15.83 -7.37 -11.10
C GLY A 100 -14.75 -8.46 -11.08
N THR A 101 -14.27 -8.84 -9.89
CA THR A 101 -13.23 -9.85 -9.63
C THR A 101 -13.57 -10.55 -8.31
N THR A 102 -12.93 -11.67 -8.01
CA THR A 102 -13.09 -12.37 -6.73
C THR A 102 -12.36 -11.63 -5.60
N ALA A 103 -12.78 -11.87 -4.36
CA ALA A 103 -12.10 -11.31 -3.19
C ALA A 103 -10.67 -11.87 -3.05
N GLU A 104 -10.49 -13.13 -3.43
CA GLU A 104 -9.23 -13.85 -3.45
C GLU A 104 -8.24 -13.18 -4.41
N GLU A 105 -8.67 -12.79 -5.62
CA GLU A 105 -7.82 -12.09 -6.59
C GLU A 105 -7.36 -10.72 -6.06
N LEU A 106 -8.25 -9.95 -5.40
CA LEU A 106 -7.88 -8.69 -4.76
C LEU A 106 -6.85 -8.91 -3.64
N PHE A 107 -6.99 -9.99 -2.87
CA PHE A 107 -6.04 -10.34 -1.83
C PHE A 107 -4.68 -10.77 -2.41
N GLN A 108 -4.68 -11.67 -3.39
CA GLN A 108 -3.48 -12.24 -4.01
C GLN A 108 -2.66 -11.19 -4.77
N GLY A 109 -3.33 -10.28 -5.48
CA GLY A 109 -2.69 -9.23 -6.25
C GLY A 109 -2.29 -8.03 -5.38
N PRO A 110 -3.05 -6.92 -5.44
CA PRO A 110 -2.59 -5.63 -4.91
C PRO A 110 -2.34 -5.64 -3.40
N ILE A 111 -3.13 -6.38 -2.62
CA ILE A 111 -3.02 -6.39 -1.15
C ILE A 111 -1.76 -7.12 -0.68
N SER A 112 -1.53 -8.34 -1.16
CA SER A 112 -0.36 -9.13 -0.76
C SER A 112 0.95 -8.52 -1.28
N ASP A 113 0.93 -7.93 -2.47
CA ASP A 113 2.11 -7.29 -3.06
C ASP A 113 2.50 -6.02 -2.27
N ALA A 114 1.52 -5.20 -1.87
CA ALA A 114 1.77 -4.04 -1.01
C ALA A 114 2.45 -4.41 0.32
N LEU A 115 2.06 -5.51 0.96
CA LEU A 115 2.72 -5.99 2.19
C LEU A 115 4.19 -6.35 1.97
N THR A 116 4.53 -6.92 0.81
CA THR A 116 5.91 -7.22 0.41
C THR A 116 6.71 -5.93 0.25
N HIS A 117 6.15 -4.93 -0.42
CA HIS A 117 6.80 -3.64 -0.64
C HIS A 117 6.99 -2.82 0.64
N ILE A 118 6.06 -2.88 1.60
CA ILE A 118 6.26 -2.31 2.93
C ILE A 118 7.50 -2.91 3.62
N GLY A 119 7.71 -4.23 3.46
CA GLY A 119 8.91 -4.92 3.93
C GLY A 119 10.20 -4.39 3.29
N GLN A 120 10.18 -4.14 1.98
CA GLN A 120 11.31 -3.55 1.26
C GLN A 120 11.64 -2.15 1.77
N ILE A 121 10.63 -1.28 1.95
CA ILE A 121 10.84 0.05 2.53
C ILE A 121 11.42 -0.08 3.94
N ALA A 122 10.91 -0.99 4.78
CA ALA A 122 11.44 -1.20 6.13
C ALA A 122 12.93 -1.60 6.14
N ILE A 123 13.38 -2.40 5.16
CA ILE A 123 14.80 -2.74 5.00
C ILE A 123 15.58 -1.51 4.53
N LEU A 124 15.09 -0.76 3.55
CA LEU A 124 15.74 0.46 3.07
C LEU A 124 15.90 1.50 4.19
N ARG A 125 14.90 1.66 5.07
CA ARG A 125 15.00 2.50 6.28
C ARG A 125 16.21 2.13 7.15
N ARG A 126 16.54 0.83 7.27
CA ARG A 126 17.71 0.37 8.05
C ARG A 126 19.02 0.64 7.31
N GLN A 127 19.02 0.52 5.99
CA GLN A 127 20.21 0.76 5.17
C GLN A 127 20.56 2.26 5.07
N ASP A 128 19.55 3.13 5.15
CA ASP A 128 19.68 4.58 5.27
C ASP A 128 19.86 5.05 6.74
N ASP A 129 20.35 4.18 7.62
CA ASP A 129 20.63 4.45 9.05
C ASP A 129 19.48 5.13 9.83
N SER A 130 18.23 4.83 9.45
CA SER A 130 17.03 5.43 10.03
C SER A 130 15.95 4.36 10.33
N PRO A 131 16.28 3.39 11.20
CA PRO A 131 15.46 2.20 11.43
C PRO A 131 14.09 2.53 12.04
N VAL A 132 13.08 1.76 11.64
CA VAL A 132 11.71 1.85 12.19
C VAL A 132 11.58 0.93 13.42
N ARG A 133 10.98 1.45 14.49
CA ARG A 133 10.76 0.70 15.74
C ARG A 133 9.85 -0.52 15.51
N SER A 134 10.26 -1.66 16.06
CA SER A 134 9.47 -2.90 16.08
C SER A 134 8.16 -2.74 16.88
N GLU A 135 7.17 -3.57 16.57
CA GLU A 135 5.86 -3.58 17.25
C GLU A 135 5.19 -4.94 17.09
N VAL A 136 4.32 -5.27 18.03
CA VAL A 136 3.47 -6.45 17.99
C VAL A 136 2.16 -6.07 17.31
N TYR A 137 2.03 -6.31 16.01
CA TYR A 137 0.86 -5.88 15.23
C TYR A 137 -0.46 -6.49 15.69
N ALA A 138 -0.44 -7.67 16.31
CA ALA A 138 -1.63 -8.28 16.92
C ALA A 138 -2.19 -7.49 18.13
N ARG A 139 -1.42 -6.53 18.67
CA ARG A 139 -1.85 -5.62 19.75
C ARG A 139 -2.07 -4.19 19.26
N ALA A 140 -1.90 -3.93 17.96
CA ALA A 140 -2.14 -2.62 17.38
C ALA A 140 -3.64 -2.38 17.23
N ASP A 141 -4.06 -1.12 17.43
CA ASP A 141 -5.43 -0.71 17.17
C ASP A 141 -5.58 -0.42 15.67
N ILE A 142 -6.08 -1.41 14.93
CA ILE A 142 -6.29 -1.37 13.48
C ILE A 142 -7.79 -1.50 13.24
N ALA A 143 -8.42 -0.40 12.85
CA ALA A 143 -9.85 -0.30 12.56
C ALA A 143 -10.07 -0.01 11.07
#